data_AF-A0A1I6UT59-F1
#
_entry.id   AF-A0A1I6UT59-F1
#
_cell.length_a   1.000
_cell.length_b   1.000
_cell.length_c   1.000
_cell.angle_alpha   90.00
_cell.angle_beta   90.00
_cell.angle_gamma   90.00
#
_symmetry.space_group_name_H-M   'P 1'
#
loop_
_entity.id
_entity.type
_entity.pdbx_description
1 polymer ?
#
loop_
_entity_poly.entity_id
_entity_poly.type
_entity_poly.pdbx_seq_one_letter_code
_entity_poly.pdbx_strand_id
1 'polypeptide(L)'
;MLLLDDFDAIGQRLTASGTTRLVNVTVGPEEVHARDEHIPDNPWQGSFPQLYLCAVQSGIAAAALDDAIALTREKARPIKHSSAGTSADDPYVREVVGEIAAHAQAAQAVVRFAAEELDAVRGLTGAEARTAGAQASVAVAQAGVTAIASALRAAELLFDIGGGSITNRDLGCDRHWRNARTVANHNPRRWRAAVAGAYHLTGEQPPTTGLF
;
A
#
# COMPACT_ATOMS: atom_id res chain seq x y z
N MET A 1 1.85 31.75 5.86
CA MET A 1 1.83 30.28 6.04
C MET A 1 3.20 29.85 6.51
N LEU A 2 3.29 28.98 7.52
CA LEU A 2 4.55 28.39 7.97
C LEU A 2 4.45 26.86 7.84
N LEU A 3 5.38 26.27 7.08
CA LEU A 3 5.58 24.82 7.01
C LEU A 3 6.60 24.44 8.09
N LEU A 4 6.23 23.53 8.98
CA LEU A 4 7.14 23.00 9.99
C LEU A 4 7.78 21.71 9.46
N ASP A 5 9.11 21.61 9.57
CA ASP A 5 9.85 20.39 9.27
C ASP A 5 9.83 19.45 10.49
N ASP A 6 8.63 18.98 10.84
CA ASP A 6 8.36 18.20 12.05
C ASP A 6 7.84 16.78 11.75
N PHE A 7 7.95 16.32 10.51
CA PHE A 7 7.58 14.95 10.13
C PHE A 7 8.72 13.94 10.38
N ASP A 8 8.75 13.37 11.58
CA ASP A 8 9.73 12.34 11.96
C ASP A 8 9.09 10.94 12.12
N ALA A 9 8.63 10.38 11.01
CA ALA A 9 8.10 9.01 10.98
C ALA A 9 9.20 7.96 10.71
N ILE A 10 8.95 6.72 11.13
CA ILE A 10 9.89 5.60 10.90
C ILE A 10 10.11 5.31 9.40
N GLY A 11 9.09 5.52 8.58
CA GLY A 11 9.09 5.34 7.12
C GLY A 11 8.38 6.50 6.43
N GLN A 12 8.38 6.50 5.10
CA GLN A 12 7.85 7.60 4.28
C GLN A 12 8.50 8.95 4.61
N ARG A 13 9.75 8.96 5.08
CA ARG A 13 10.44 10.11 5.69
C ARG A 13 10.53 11.37 4.82
N LEU A 14 10.30 11.25 3.51
CA LEU A 14 10.45 12.33 2.54
C LEU A 14 9.09 12.84 2.00
N THR A 15 7.96 12.49 2.64
CA THR A 15 6.63 12.92 2.18
C THR A 15 6.21 14.30 2.68
N ALA A 16 7.01 14.94 3.55
CA ALA A 16 6.71 16.23 4.18
C ALA A 16 5.30 16.29 4.82
N SER A 17 4.85 15.19 5.44
CA SER A 17 3.51 15.06 6.03
C SER A 17 3.39 15.68 7.43
N GLY A 18 4.13 16.76 7.67
CA GLY A 18 4.22 17.47 8.94
C GLY A 18 3.12 18.49 9.12
N THR A 19 3.28 19.35 10.12
CA THR A 19 2.30 20.35 10.51
C THR A 19 2.32 21.54 9.55
N THR A 20 1.14 21.94 9.08
CA THR A 20 0.93 23.24 8.41
C THR A 20 0.19 24.19 9.34
N ARG A 21 0.76 25.38 9.60
CA ARG A 21 0.09 26.45 10.37
C ARG A 21 -0.39 27.58 9.46
N LEU A 22 -1.70 27.80 9.46
CA LEU A 22 -2.37 28.89 8.77
C LEU A 22 -2.74 29.97 9.79
N VAL A 23 -2.04 31.12 9.77
CA VAL A 23 -2.29 32.25 10.68
C VAL A 23 -2.57 33.48 9.83
N ASN A 24 -3.78 34.04 9.95
CA ASN A 24 -4.24 35.21 9.18
C ASN A 24 -3.95 35.08 7.67
N VAL A 25 -4.08 33.87 7.12
CA VAL A 25 -3.91 33.63 5.68
C VAL A 25 -5.13 34.20 4.96
N THR A 26 -4.90 35.15 4.05
CA THR A 26 -5.95 35.68 3.20
C THR A 26 -6.28 34.65 2.12
N VAL A 27 -7.56 34.41 1.88
CA VAL A 27 -8.07 33.54 0.81
C VAL A 27 -8.93 34.40 -0.10
N GLY A 28 -8.56 34.49 -1.37
CA GLY A 28 -9.30 35.24 -2.39
C GLY A 28 -10.63 34.56 -2.74
N PRO A 29 -11.67 35.30 -3.15
CA PRO A 29 -12.95 34.71 -3.58
C PRO A 29 -12.80 33.64 -4.67
N GLU A 30 -11.81 33.78 -5.56
CA GLU A 30 -11.49 32.85 -6.64
C GLU A 30 -10.81 31.56 -6.17
N GLU A 31 -10.23 31.55 -4.97
CA GLU A 31 -9.61 30.38 -4.34
C GLU A 31 -10.63 29.56 -3.53
N VAL A 32 -11.84 30.10 -3.35
CA VAL A 32 -12.93 29.43 -2.64
C VAL A 32 -13.68 28.52 -3.60
N HIS A 33 -13.48 27.22 -3.44
CA HIS A 33 -14.36 26.22 -4.03
C HIS A 33 -15.57 26.01 -3.11
N ALA A 34 -16.74 26.44 -3.56
CA ALA A 34 -18.00 26.18 -2.84
C ALA A 34 -18.21 24.66 -2.75
N ARG A 35 -18.53 24.18 -1.54
CA ARG A 35 -18.87 22.77 -1.34
C ARG A 35 -20.19 22.51 -2.06
N ASP A 36 -20.15 21.68 -3.09
CA ASP A 36 -21.36 21.23 -3.76
C ASP A 36 -22.21 20.40 -2.78
N GLU A 37 -23.46 20.81 -2.57
CA GLU A 37 -24.43 20.05 -1.74
C GLU A 37 -24.98 18.85 -2.52
N HIS A 38 -24.71 18.76 -3.82
CA HIS A 38 -25.04 17.61 -4.64
C HIS A 38 -24.31 16.36 -4.14
N ILE A 39 -25.08 15.32 -3.83
CA ILE A 39 -24.54 13.98 -3.62
C ILE A 39 -24.29 13.38 -5.00
N PRO A 40 -23.02 13.13 -5.40
CA PRO A 40 -22.75 12.53 -6.69
C PRO A 40 -23.31 11.10 -6.76
N ASP A 41 -23.70 10.68 -7.96
CA ASP A 41 -24.23 9.33 -8.21
C ASP A 41 -23.32 8.22 -7.65
N ASN A 42 -21.99 8.43 -7.72
CA ASN A 42 -20.99 7.67 -6.97
C ASN A 42 -20.45 8.52 -5.80
N PRO A 43 -20.89 8.27 -4.55
CA PRO A 43 -20.43 9.01 -3.38
C PRO A 43 -19.06 8.57 -2.83
N TRP A 44 -18.46 7.47 -3.31
CA TRP A 44 -17.20 6.92 -2.77
C TRP A 44 -15.94 7.46 -3.45
N GLN A 45 -15.85 8.79 -3.58
CA GLN A 45 -14.72 9.49 -4.21
C GLN A 45 -13.37 9.21 -3.53
N GLY A 46 -13.38 8.87 -2.23
CA GLY A 46 -12.18 8.48 -1.49
C GLY A 46 -11.59 7.11 -1.87
N SER A 47 -12.25 6.34 -2.74
CA SER A 47 -11.72 5.04 -3.19
C SER A 47 -10.44 5.19 -4.03
N PHE A 48 -10.34 6.24 -4.85
CA PHE A 48 -9.12 6.50 -5.63
C PHE A 48 -7.87 6.74 -4.77
N PRO A 49 -7.87 7.67 -3.79
CA PRO A 49 -6.70 7.84 -2.92
C PRO A 49 -6.40 6.59 -2.08
N GLN A 50 -7.39 5.77 -1.71
CA GLN A 50 -7.12 4.48 -1.07
C GLN A 50 -6.42 3.49 -2.03
N LEU A 51 -6.88 3.41 -3.29
CA LEU A 51 -6.20 2.61 -4.32
C LEU A 51 -4.76 3.08 -4.54
N TYR A 52 -4.51 4.38 -4.53
CA TYR A 52 -3.15 4.94 -4.62
C TYR A 52 -2.25 4.42 -3.50
N LEU A 53 -2.72 4.39 -2.25
CA LEU A 53 -1.98 3.80 -1.13
C LEU A 53 -1.73 2.30 -1.32
N CYS A 54 -2.68 1.57 -1.92
CA CYS A 54 -2.48 0.16 -2.26
C CYS A 54 -1.39 -0.01 -3.33
N ALA A 55 -1.35 0.86 -4.34
CA ALA A 55 -0.30 0.87 -5.36
C ALA A 55 1.08 1.15 -4.74
N VAL A 56 1.17 2.07 -3.77
CA VAL A 56 2.41 2.32 -3.01
C VAL A 56 2.86 1.05 -2.27
N GLN A 57 1.94 0.32 -1.62
CA GLN A 57 2.28 -0.96 -0.96
C GLN A 57 2.79 -2.00 -1.97
N SER A 58 2.13 -2.13 -3.12
CA SER A 58 2.57 -3.03 -4.19
C SER A 58 3.97 -2.67 -4.70
N GLY A 59 4.26 -1.37 -4.87
CA GLY A 59 5.59 -0.90 -5.26
C GLY A 59 6.67 -1.23 -4.21
N ILE A 60 6.35 -1.12 -2.92
CA ILE A 60 7.27 -1.51 -1.84
C ILE A 60 7.55 -3.02 -1.87
N ALA A 61 6.53 -3.86 -2.09
CA ALA A 61 6.71 -5.30 -2.22
C ALA A 61 7.60 -5.66 -3.42
N ALA A 62 7.41 -5.00 -4.56
CA ALA A 62 8.25 -5.17 -5.75
C ALA A 62 9.69 -4.73 -5.49
N ALA A 63 9.90 -3.58 -4.84
CA ALA A 63 11.25 -3.11 -4.50
C ALA A 63 11.97 -4.04 -3.51
N ALA A 64 11.24 -4.67 -2.58
CA ALA A 64 11.81 -5.70 -1.71
C ALA A 64 12.27 -6.94 -2.50
N LEU A 65 11.53 -7.33 -3.55
CA LEU A 65 11.94 -8.40 -4.46
C LEU A 65 13.20 -8.03 -5.27
N ASP A 66 13.25 -6.81 -5.80
CA ASP A 66 14.41 -6.35 -6.58
C ASP A 66 15.68 -6.36 -5.72
N ASP A 67 15.59 -5.85 -4.49
CA ASP A 67 16.67 -5.90 -3.51
C ASP A 67 17.06 -7.35 -3.15
N ALA A 68 16.07 -8.22 -2.93
CA ALA A 68 16.29 -9.63 -2.64
C ALA A 68 17.11 -10.32 -3.74
N ILE A 69 16.76 -10.08 -5.00
CA ILE A 69 17.46 -10.61 -6.16
C ILE A 69 18.89 -10.06 -6.25
N ALA A 70 19.06 -8.74 -6.09
CA ALA A 70 20.37 -8.10 -6.15
C ALA A 70 21.30 -8.61 -5.03
N LEU A 71 20.81 -8.65 -3.80
CA LEU A 71 21.58 -9.13 -2.63
C LEU A 71 21.95 -10.59 -2.75
N THR A 72 21.05 -11.45 -3.23
CA THR A 72 21.32 -12.87 -3.47
C THR A 72 22.47 -13.06 -4.48
N ARG A 73 22.50 -12.26 -5.53
CA ARG A 73 23.49 -12.37 -6.61
C ARG A 73 24.86 -11.80 -6.24
N GLU A 74 24.87 -10.71 -5.48
CA GLU A 74 26.10 -9.90 -5.30
C GLU A 74 26.73 -10.01 -3.92
N LYS A 75 25.95 -10.27 -2.86
CA LYS A 75 26.42 -10.14 -1.47
C LYS A 75 26.18 -11.35 -0.59
N ALA A 76 25.07 -12.05 -0.80
CA ALA A 76 24.69 -13.18 0.03
C ALA A 76 25.65 -14.36 -0.16
N ARG A 77 25.78 -15.15 0.90
CA ARG A 77 26.56 -16.39 0.90
C ARG A 77 25.60 -17.56 1.07
N PRO A 78 25.88 -18.72 0.47
CA PRO A 78 25.15 -19.95 0.80
C PRO A 78 25.06 -20.13 2.31
N ILE A 79 23.97 -20.69 2.81
CA ILE A 79 23.90 -21.00 4.23
C ILE A 79 25.02 -21.98 4.58
N LYS A 80 25.56 -21.90 5.79
CA LYS A 80 26.77 -22.65 6.20
C LYS A 80 26.68 -24.17 5.97
N HIS A 81 25.46 -24.72 6.00
CA HIS A 81 25.19 -26.14 5.84
C HIS A 81 24.67 -26.51 4.44
N SER A 82 24.59 -25.55 3.52
CA SER A 82 24.20 -25.79 2.14
C SER A 82 25.37 -26.35 1.34
N SER A 83 25.07 -27.27 0.42
CA SER A 83 26.02 -27.77 -0.57
C SER A 83 26.15 -26.85 -1.79
N ALA A 84 25.40 -25.74 -1.84
CA ALA A 84 25.40 -24.81 -2.97
C ALA A 84 26.73 -24.03 -3.06
N GLY A 85 27.23 -23.87 -4.28
CA GLY A 85 28.43 -23.06 -4.56
C GLY A 85 28.16 -21.55 -4.51
N THR A 86 26.92 -21.14 -4.73
CA THR A 86 26.49 -19.73 -4.69
C THR A 86 25.18 -19.60 -3.92
N SER A 87 24.90 -18.40 -3.38
CA SER A 87 23.64 -18.15 -2.67
C SER A 87 22.43 -18.29 -3.60
N ALA A 88 22.58 -18.00 -4.90
CA ALA A 88 21.53 -18.20 -5.89
C ALA A 88 21.20 -19.67 -6.16
N ASP A 89 22.11 -20.60 -5.82
CA ASP A 89 21.89 -22.05 -5.93
C ASP A 89 21.40 -22.69 -4.64
N ASP A 90 21.34 -21.91 -3.56
CA ASP A 90 20.88 -22.37 -2.27
C ASP A 90 19.34 -22.56 -2.28
N PRO A 91 18.83 -23.77 -1.98
CA PRO A 91 17.40 -24.04 -2.02
C PRO A 91 16.60 -23.17 -1.05
N TYR A 92 17.16 -22.83 0.12
CA TYR A 92 16.48 -21.97 1.09
C TYR A 92 16.37 -20.53 0.59
N VAL A 93 17.41 -20.03 -0.05
CA VAL A 93 17.38 -18.67 -0.64
C VAL A 93 16.41 -18.61 -1.82
N ARG A 94 16.37 -19.65 -2.66
CA ARG A 94 15.39 -19.76 -3.75
C ARG A 94 13.95 -19.79 -3.23
N GLU A 95 13.69 -20.51 -2.15
CA GLU A 95 12.38 -20.54 -1.49
C GLU A 95 11.97 -19.15 -1.00
N VAL A 96 12.84 -18.46 -0.25
CA VAL A 96 12.59 -17.10 0.26
C VAL A 96 12.32 -16.11 -0.88
N VAL A 97 13.15 -16.10 -1.93
CA VAL A 97 12.94 -15.23 -3.09
C VAL A 97 11.63 -15.56 -3.81
N GLY A 98 11.27 -16.83 -3.91
CA GLY A 98 9.98 -17.28 -4.44
C GLY A 98 8.79 -16.79 -3.63
N GLU A 99 8.85 -16.85 -2.30
CA GLU A 99 7.81 -16.31 -1.42
C GLU A 99 7.67 -14.79 -1.57
N ILE A 100 8.79 -14.05 -1.59
CA ILE A 100 8.78 -12.59 -1.80
C ILE A 100 8.13 -12.27 -3.15
N ALA A 101 8.47 -13.02 -4.21
CA ALA A 101 7.88 -12.82 -5.53
C ALA A 101 6.38 -13.09 -5.54
N ALA A 102 5.92 -14.16 -4.87
CA ALA A 102 4.50 -14.45 -4.74
C ALA A 102 3.72 -13.33 -4.03
N HIS A 103 4.29 -12.76 -2.96
CA HIS A 103 3.70 -11.61 -2.27
C HIS A 103 3.67 -10.34 -3.14
N ALA A 104 4.75 -10.04 -3.86
CA ALA A 104 4.80 -8.92 -4.78
C ALA A 104 3.75 -9.05 -5.89
N GLN A 105 3.62 -10.24 -6.47
CA GLN A 105 2.60 -10.55 -7.48
C GLN A 105 1.19 -10.43 -6.91
N ALA A 106 0.94 -10.97 -5.71
CA ALA A 106 -0.38 -10.88 -5.07
C ALA A 106 -0.79 -9.42 -4.84
N ALA A 107 0.12 -8.57 -4.34
CA ALA A 107 -0.13 -7.14 -4.17
C ALA A 107 -0.42 -6.45 -5.51
N GLN A 108 0.34 -6.75 -6.57
CA GLN A 108 0.12 -6.16 -7.88
C GLN A 108 -1.23 -6.58 -8.48
N ALA A 109 -1.59 -7.86 -8.36
CA ALA A 109 -2.82 -8.40 -8.91
C ALA A 109 -4.06 -7.74 -8.28
N VAL A 110 -4.11 -7.63 -6.94
CA VAL A 110 -5.26 -7.01 -6.27
C VAL A 110 -5.38 -5.52 -6.56
N VAL A 111 -4.24 -4.81 -6.74
CA VAL A 111 -4.25 -3.38 -7.10
C VAL A 111 -4.80 -3.19 -8.52
N ARG A 112 -4.37 -4.02 -9.48
CA ARG A 112 -4.90 -3.96 -10.86
C ARG A 112 -6.38 -4.25 -10.90
N PHE A 113 -6.83 -5.31 -10.24
CA PHE A 113 -8.25 -5.65 -10.14
C PHE A 113 -9.07 -4.49 -9.57
N ALA A 114 -8.65 -3.91 -8.43
CA ALA A 114 -9.37 -2.77 -7.84
C ALA A 114 -9.33 -1.50 -8.72
N ALA A 115 -8.29 -1.32 -9.54
CA ALA A 115 -8.23 -0.24 -10.52
C ALA A 115 -9.23 -0.44 -11.66
N GLU A 116 -9.36 -1.67 -12.16
CA GLU A 116 -10.36 -2.04 -13.19
C GLU A 116 -11.78 -1.82 -12.67
N GLU A 117 -12.07 -2.25 -11.44
CA GLU A 117 -13.37 -2.03 -10.79
C GLU A 117 -13.70 -0.53 -10.64
N LEU A 118 -12.71 0.30 -10.26
CA LEU A 118 -12.91 1.75 -10.17
C LEU A 118 -13.11 2.40 -11.54
N ASP A 119 -12.39 1.94 -12.57
CA ASP A 119 -12.51 2.48 -13.92
C ASP A 119 -13.87 2.12 -14.54
N ALA A 120 -14.40 0.93 -14.25
CA ALA A 120 -15.72 0.48 -14.70
C ALA A 120 -16.88 1.36 -14.20
N VAL A 121 -16.68 2.15 -13.14
CA VAL A 121 -17.70 3.10 -12.65
C VAL A 121 -17.83 4.32 -13.56
N ARG A 122 -16.80 4.63 -14.37
CA ARG A 122 -16.79 5.83 -15.23
C ARG A 122 -17.94 5.80 -16.23
N GLY A 123 -18.64 6.93 -16.35
CA GLY A 123 -19.72 7.10 -17.32
C GLY A 123 -21.05 6.48 -16.91
N LEU A 124 -21.10 5.72 -15.81
CA LEU A 124 -22.36 5.27 -15.21
C LEU A 124 -23.08 6.45 -14.53
N THR A 125 -24.40 6.35 -14.40
CA THR A 125 -25.24 7.34 -13.72
C THR A 125 -26.29 6.69 -12.82
N GLY A 126 -26.88 7.49 -11.93
CA GLY A 126 -27.96 7.08 -11.03
C GLY A 126 -27.66 5.84 -10.19
N ALA A 127 -28.64 4.95 -10.11
CA ALA A 127 -28.56 3.74 -9.26
C ALA A 127 -27.47 2.74 -9.71
N GLU A 128 -27.14 2.72 -10.99
CA GLU A 128 -26.09 1.86 -11.55
C GLU A 128 -24.71 2.33 -11.07
N ALA A 129 -24.41 3.62 -11.20
CA ALA A 129 -23.18 4.22 -10.67
C ALA A 129 -23.05 4.02 -9.16
N ARG A 130 -24.15 4.13 -8.42
CA ARG A 130 -24.15 3.89 -6.97
C ARG A 130 -23.84 2.43 -6.62
N THR A 131 -24.36 1.48 -7.38
CA THR A 131 -24.13 0.05 -7.14
C THR A 131 -22.69 -0.32 -7.48
N ALA A 132 -22.22 0.07 -8.67
CA ALA A 132 -20.85 -0.15 -9.10
C ALA A 132 -19.84 0.58 -8.21
N GLY A 133 -20.15 1.80 -7.76
CA GLY A 133 -19.31 2.56 -6.83
C GLY A 133 -19.13 1.87 -5.48
N ALA A 134 -20.20 1.29 -4.91
CA ALA A 134 -20.12 0.53 -3.68
C ALA A 134 -19.23 -0.72 -3.85
N GLN A 135 -19.42 -1.45 -4.94
CA GLN A 135 -18.62 -2.64 -5.30
C GLN A 135 -17.14 -2.29 -5.45
N ALA A 136 -16.83 -1.26 -6.25
CA ALA A 136 -15.46 -0.80 -6.45
C ALA A 136 -14.80 -0.34 -5.15
N SER A 137 -15.54 0.37 -4.28
CA SER A 137 -15.03 0.80 -2.98
C SER A 137 -14.69 -0.39 -2.06
N VAL A 138 -15.50 -1.45 -2.08
CA VAL A 138 -15.21 -2.70 -1.37
C VAL A 138 -14.00 -3.42 -1.97
N ALA A 139 -13.90 -3.48 -3.30
CA ALA A 139 -12.75 -4.08 -3.99
C ALA A 139 -11.43 -3.37 -3.60
N VAL A 140 -11.44 -2.04 -3.53
CA VAL A 140 -10.30 -1.25 -3.05
C VAL A 140 -9.97 -1.54 -1.58
N ALA A 141 -10.98 -1.65 -0.72
CA ALA A 141 -10.76 -2.00 0.69
C ALA A 141 -10.10 -3.38 0.84
N GLN A 142 -10.56 -4.38 0.08
CA GLN A 142 -9.98 -5.73 0.04
C GLN A 142 -8.57 -5.72 -0.54
N ALA A 143 -8.33 -4.99 -1.63
CA ALA A 143 -7.00 -4.81 -2.20
C ALA A 143 -6.03 -4.20 -1.17
N GLY A 144 -6.49 -3.22 -0.39
CA GLY A 144 -5.70 -2.62 0.69
C GLY A 144 -5.33 -3.61 1.79
N VAL A 145 -6.22 -4.53 2.16
CA VAL A 145 -5.91 -5.59 3.14
C VAL A 145 -4.78 -6.49 2.62
N THR A 146 -4.91 -6.98 1.39
CA THR A 146 -3.96 -7.93 0.79
C THR A 146 -2.63 -7.27 0.43
N ALA A 147 -2.65 -6.08 -0.16
CA ALA A 147 -1.44 -5.34 -0.53
C ALA A 147 -0.61 -4.96 0.70
N ILE A 148 -1.24 -4.50 1.79
CA ILE A 148 -0.55 -4.22 3.05
C ILE A 148 0.10 -5.48 3.61
N ALA A 149 -0.64 -6.59 3.70
CA ALA A 149 -0.12 -7.83 4.26
C ALA A 149 1.07 -8.35 3.44
N SER A 150 0.96 -8.28 2.12
CA SER A 150 1.99 -8.72 1.19
C SER A 150 3.25 -7.86 1.25
N ALA A 151 3.12 -6.54 1.30
CA ALA A 151 4.27 -5.64 1.40
C ALA A 151 5.04 -5.82 2.72
N LEU A 152 4.31 -5.96 3.84
CA LEU A 152 4.93 -6.22 5.14
C LEU A 152 5.65 -7.57 5.16
N ARG A 153 5.03 -8.61 4.61
CA ARG A 153 5.63 -9.96 4.58
C ARG A 153 6.83 -10.05 3.64
N ALA A 154 6.76 -9.45 2.45
CA ALA A 154 7.89 -9.36 1.53
C ALA A 154 9.09 -8.63 2.15
N ALA A 155 8.83 -7.51 2.86
CA ALA A 155 9.88 -6.76 3.53
C ALA A 155 10.49 -7.49 4.74
N GLU A 156 9.70 -8.32 5.44
CA GLU A 156 10.19 -9.18 6.52
C GLU A 156 11.07 -10.31 5.97
N LEU A 157 10.58 -11.03 4.96
CA LEU A 157 11.29 -12.14 4.31
C LEU A 157 12.63 -11.73 3.69
N LEU A 158 12.80 -10.47 3.29
CA LEU A 158 14.07 -9.96 2.77
C LEU A 158 15.25 -10.23 3.73
N PHE A 159 14.99 -10.28 5.05
CA PHE A 159 16.01 -10.57 6.05
C PHE A 159 16.44 -12.04 6.10
N ASP A 160 15.73 -12.95 5.43
CA ASP A 160 16.06 -14.38 5.42
C ASP A 160 17.09 -14.75 4.33
N ILE A 161 17.49 -13.80 3.48
CA ILE A 161 18.40 -14.04 2.33
C ILE A 161 19.89 -14.03 2.73
N GLY A 162 20.31 -13.07 3.56
CA GLY A 162 21.73 -12.75 3.77
C GLY A 162 22.29 -13.13 5.14
N GLY A 163 21.54 -13.90 5.93
CA GLY A 163 21.84 -14.14 7.34
C GLY A 163 22.08 -12.84 8.11
N GLY A 164 22.89 -12.87 9.18
CA GLY A 164 23.09 -11.68 10.04
C GLY A 164 23.58 -10.42 9.29
N SER A 165 24.34 -10.56 8.19
CA SER A 165 24.89 -9.42 7.44
C SER A 165 23.85 -8.55 6.73
N ILE A 166 22.66 -9.10 6.48
CA ILE A 166 21.53 -8.36 5.88
C ILE A 166 21.02 -7.24 6.79
N THR A 167 21.36 -7.31 8.08
CA THR A 167 20.97 -6.32 9.10
C THR A 167 21.88 -5.09 9.12
N ASN A 168 22.93 -5.05 8.30
CA ASN A 168 23.83 -3.90 8.19
C ASN A 168 23.06 -2.65 7.73
N ARG A 169 23.18 -1.54 8.47
CA ARG A 169 22.45 -0.30 8.21
C ARG A 169 22.68 0.24 6.80
N ASP A 170 23.89 0.10 6.26
CA ASP A 170 24.26 0.58 4.93
C ASP A 170 23.51 -0.13 3.80
N LEU A 171 22.95 -1.32 4.06
CA LEU A 171 22.05 -2.01 3.11
C LEU A 171 20.64 -1.44 3.13
N GLY A 172 20.23 -0.81 4.23
CA GLY A 172 18.92 -0.17 4.38
C GLY A 172 17.72 -1.07 4.07
N CYS A 173 17.82 -2.40 4.25
CA CYS A 173 16.74 -3.34 3.92
C CYS A 173 15.48 -3.11 4.74
N ASP A 174 15.64 -2.62 5.97
CA ASP A 174 14.56 -2.26 6.89
C ASP A 174 13.65 -1.12 6.35
N ARG A 175 14.13 -0.35 5.35
CA ARG A 175 13.37 0.75 4.74
C ARG A 175 12.07 0.28 4.13
N HIS A 176 12.02 -0.93 3.54
CA HIS A 176 10.81 -1.47 2.92
C HIS A 176 9.73 -1.68 3.98
N TRP A 177 10.09 -2.34 5.09
CA TRP A 177 9.14 -2.58 6.18
C TRP A 177 8.70 -1.27 6.83
N ARG A 178 9.64 -0.36 7.12
CA ARG A 178 9.31 0.94 7.73
C ARG A 178 8.35 1.74 6.85
N ASN A 179 8.63 1.81 5.55
CA ASN A 179 7.77 2.50 4.58
C ASN A 179 6.40 1.84 4.46
N ALA A 180 6.32 0.51 4.36
CA ALA A 180 5.07 -0.23 4.28
C ALA A 180 4.23 -0.05 5.54
N ARG A 181 4.87 -0.13 6.72
CA ARG A 181 4.23 0.07 8.03
C ARG A 181 3.64 1.47 8.17
N THR A 182 4.37 2.51 7.77
CA THR A 182 3.87 3.89 7.81
C THR A 182 2.65 4.08 6.89
N VAL A 183 2.71 3.60 5.64
CA VAL A 183 1.56 3.71 4.70
C VAL A 183 0.36 2.91 5.18
N ALA A 184 0.59 1.72 5.77
CA ALA A 184 -0.47 0.86 6.30
C ALA A 184 -1.23 1.47 7.48
N ASN A 185 -0.71 2.54 8.08
CA ASN A 185 -1.30 3.23 9.21
C ASN A 185 -2.19 4.41 8.82
N HIS A 186 -2.32 4.74 7.52
CA HIS A 186 -3.18 5.85 7.09
C HIS A 186 -4.62 5.66 7.58
N ASN A 187 -5.19 4.47 7.39
CA ASN A 187 -6.49 4.07 7.93
C ASN A 187 -6.37 2.72 8.67
N PRO A 188 -7.26 2.41 9.62
CA PRO A 188 -7.21 1.14 10.33
C PRO A 188 -7.49 -0.06 9.41
N ARG A 189 -6.49 -0.91 9.17
CA ARG A 189 -6.63 -2.11 8.30
C ARG A 189 -7.82 -3.02 8.65
N ARG A 190 -8.12 -3.16 9.96
CA ARG A 190 -9.23 -4.00 10.43
C ARG A 190 -10.58 -3.40 10.10
N TRP A 191 -10.65 -2.07 10.00
CA TRP A 191 -11.86 -1.37 9.60
C TRP A 191 -12.19 -1.62 8.13
N ARG A 192 -11.20 -1.59 7.22
CA ARG A 192 -11.38 -2.03 5.81
C ARG A 192 -12.00 -3.42 5.70
N ALA A 193 -11.44 -4.37 6.44
CA ALA A 193 -11.93 -5.75 6.45
C ALA A 193 -13.36 -5.86 7.00
N ALA A 194 -13.69 -5.09 8.06
CA ALA A 194 -15.04 -5.06 8.61
C ALA A 194 -16.05 -4.48 7.62
N VAL A 195 -15.70 -3.40 6.91
CA VAL A 195 -16.55 -2.80 5.86
C VAL A 195 -16.80 -3.79 4.72
N ALA A 196 -15.76 -4.44 4.22
CA ALA A 196 -15.91 -5.47 3.19
C ALA A 196 -16.77 -6.65 3.69
N GLY A 197 -16.56 -7.08 4.94
CA GLY A 197 -17.34 -8.15 5.56
C GLY A 197 -18.83 -7.80 5.68
N ALA A 198 -19.15 -6.59 6.13
CA ALA A 198 -20.54 -6.11 6.23
C ALA A 198 -21.22 -6.12 4.86
N TYR A 199 -20.54 -5.61 3.82
CA TYR A 199 -21.03 -5.64 2.46
C TYR A 199 -21.35 -7.07 1.97
N HIS A 200 -20.44 -8.02 2.16
CA HIS A 200 -20.64 -9.41 1.72
C HIS A 200 -21.71 -10.17 2.51
N LEU A 201 -21.92 -9.82 3.79
CA LEU A 201 -22.87 -10.53 4.67
C LEU A 201 -24.31 -10.00 4.53
N THR A 202 -24.47 -8.68 4.45
CA THR A 202 -25.79 -8.03 4.55
C THR A 202 -26.11 -7.11 3.37
N GLY A 203 -25.16 -6.88 2.46
CA GLY A 203 -25.29 -5.86 1.43
C GLY A 203 -25.17 -4.44 1.97
N GLU A 204 -24.72 -4.26 3.22
CA GLU A 204 -24.50 -2.94 3.81
C GLU A 204 -23.44 -2.18 3.02
N GLN A 205 -23.82 -1.03 2.50
CA GLN A 205 -22.93 -0.23 1.66
C GLN A 205 -21.83 0.44 2.50
N PRO A 206 -20.63 0.64 1.92
CA PRO A 206 -19.53 1.25 2.64
C PRO A 206 -19.82 2.69 3.09
N PRO A 207 -19.19 3.19 4.16
CA PRO A 207 -19.24 4.61 4.51
C PRO A 207 -18.78 5.50 3.34
N THR A 208 -19.37 6.67 3.12
CA THR A 208 -19.00 7.55 2.00
C THR A 208 -17.81 8.47 2.29
N THR A 209 -17.27 8.42 3.51
CA THR A 209 -16.12 9.24 3.92
C THR A 209 -14.83 8.86 3.21
N GLY A 210 -14.73 7.64 2.68
CA GLY A 210 -13.51 7.12 2.06
C GLY A 210 -12.36 6.83 3.05
N LEU A 211 -12.64 6.90 4.35
CA LEU A 211 -11.68 6.65 5.43
C LEU A 211 -11.75 5.20 5.93
N PHE A 212 -11.76 4.26 5.00
CA PHE A 212 -11.54 2.84 5.28
C PHE A 212 -10.46 2.38 4.32
#